data_AF-A0A847X3Y0-F1
#
_entry.id   AF-A0A847X3Y0-F1
#
_cell.length_a   1.000
_cell.length_b   1.000
_cell.length_c   1.000
_cell.angle_alpha   90.00
_cell.angle_beta   90.00
_cell.angle_gamma   90.00
#
_symmetry.space_group_name_H-M   'P 1'
#
loop_
_entity.id
_entity.type
_entity.pdbx_description
1 polymer ?
#
loop_
_entity_poly.entity_id
_entity_poly.type
_entity_poly.pdbx_seq_one_letter_code
_entity_poly.pdbx_strand_id
1 'polypeptide(L)' 'MGKITGAAISPHPPIILPIVGGGREREASTTITGMKKMAKEAARKKPDTIIVITPHGTVFRDAHSIVMEKELSGDFTSFG' A
#
# COMPACT_ATOMS: atom_id res chain seq x y z
N MET A 1 8.55 -9.96 23.33
CA MET A 1 7.28 -10.00 22.55
C MET A 1 7.20 -8.72 21.73
N GLY A 2 6.87 -8.78 20.44
CA GLY A 2 6.74 -7.58 19.60
C GLY A 2 5.55 -6.70 20.04
N LYS A 3 5.55 -5.42 19.67
CA LYS A 3 4.47 -4.46 19.97
C LYS A 3 3.89 -3.89 18.68
N ILE A 4 2.55 -3.87 18.58
CA ILE A 4 1.86 -3.13 17.51
C ILE A 4 1.94 -1.63 17.84
N THR A 5 2.60 -0.86 16.99
CA THR A 5 2.82 0.58 17.20
C THR A 5 1.81 1.47 16.46
N GLY A 6 1.03 0.89 15.56
CA GLY A 6 -0.04 1.60 14.85
C GLY A 6 -0.79 0.70 13.88
N ALA A 7 -1.92 1.22 13.39
CA ALA A 7 -2.70 0.66 12.31
C ALA A 7 -3.19 1.80 11.40
N ALA A 8 -3.38 1.52 10.13
CA ALA A 8 -3.89 2.49 9.18
C ALA A 8 -4.67 1.78 8.07
N ILE A 9 -5.63 2.50 7.49
CA ILE A 9 -6.42 2.05 6.35
C ILE A 9 -6.45 3.19 5.32
N SER A 10 -6.32 2.84 4.06
CA SER A 10 -6.43 3.81 2.95
C SER A 10 -6.92 3.08 1.71
N PRO A 11 -7.74 3.74 0.87
CA PRO A 11 -7.82 3.35 -0.52
C PRO A 11 -6.44 3.55 -1.19
N HIS A 12 -6.11 2.72 -2.19
CA HIS A 12 -4.88 2.80 -2.97
C HIS A 12 -5.13 2.72 -4.49
N PRO A 13 -6.02 3.54 -5.06
CA PRO A 13 -6.35 3.41 -6.47
C PRO A 13 -5.12 3.75 -7.34
N PRO A 14 -4.83 2.97 -8.40
CA PRO A 14 -3.63 3.16 -9.24
C PRO A 14 -3.45 4.59 -9.77
N ILE A 15 -4.56 5.31 -10.01
CA ILE A 15 -4.59 6.69 -10.52
C ILE A 15 -3.79 7.69 -9.66
N ILE A 16 -3.51 7.40 -8.38
CA ILE A 16 -2.70 8.28 -7.52
C ILE A 16 -1.23 8.35 -7.94
N LEU A 17 -0.77 7.42 -8.78
CA LEU A 17 0.58 7.38 -9.30
C LEU A 17 0.66 8.18 -10.60
N PRO A 18 1.59 9.15 -10.73
CA PRO A 18 1.68 9.97 -11.94
C PRO A 18 1.86 9.17 -13.23
N ILE A 19 2.63 8.06 -13.18
CA ILE A 19 2.86 7.17 -14.32
C ILE A 19 1.59 6.48 -14.82
N VAL A 20 0.59 6.29 -13.95
CA VAL A 20 -0.72 5.69 -14.28
C VAL A 20 -1.77 6.78 -14.53
N GLY A 21 -1.78 7.83 -13.72
CA GLY A 21 -2.79 8.87 -13.73
C GLY A 21 -2.61 9.92 -14.83
N GLY A 22 -1.39 10.19 -15.28
CA GLY A 22 -1.13 11.15 -16.36
C GLY A 22 -1.68 12.56 -16.11
N GLY A 23 -1.68 13.03 -14.85
CA GLY A 23 -2.27 14.30 -14.42
C GLY A 23 -3.66 14.15 -13.77
N ARG A 24 -4.28 12.97 -13.86
CA ARG A 24 -5.56 12.67 -13.21
C ARG A 24 -5.42 12.32 -11.74
N GLU A 25 -4.22 12.16 -11.20
CA GLU A 25 -4.00 11.95 -9.77
C GLU A 25 -4.62 13.06 -8.91
N ARG A 26 -4.81 14.25 -9.50
CA ARG A 26 -5.55 15.38 -8.90
C ARG A 26 -6.99 15.04 -8.49
N GLU A 27 -7.65 14.12 -9.21
CA GLU A 27 -9.00 13.62 -8.90
C GLU A 27 -9.04 12.88 -7.56
N ALA A 28 -7.90 12.31 -7.13
CA ALA A 28 -7.73 11.58 -5.89
C ALA A 28 -6.83 12.31 -4.87
N SER A 29 -6.78 13.65 -4.93
CA SER A 29 -5.90 14.50 -4.09
C SER A 29 -6.05 14.28 -2.57
N THR A 30 -7.25 13.99 -2.10
CA THR A 30 -7.52 13.66 -0.68
C THR A 30 -6.86 12.34 -0.28
N THR A 31 -6.93 11.33 -1.14
CA THR A 31 -6.24 10.04 -0.95
C THR A 31 -4.73 10.23 -0.92
N ILE A 32 -4.18 10.99 -1.87
CA ILE A 32 -2.74 11.30 -1.92
C ILE A 32 -2.28 11.97 -0.62
N THR A 33 -3.05 12.95 -0.13
CA THR A 33 -2.75 13.67 1.11
C THR A 33 -2.82 12.73 2.32
N GLY A 34 -3.85 11.88 2.38
CA GLY A 34 -4.01 10.87 3.42
C GLY A 34 -2.86 9.86 3.45
N MET A 35 -2.46 9.32 2.30
CA MET A 35 -1.32 8.41 2.20
C MET A 35 0.00 9.08 2.59
N LYS A 36 0.23 10.34 2.18
CA LYS A 36 1.41 11.12 2.63
C LYS A 36 1.43 11.30 4.16
N LYS A 37 0.28 11.53 4.79
CA LYS A 37 0.17 11.61 6.25
C LYS A 37 0.47 10.25 6.90
N MET A 38 -0.08 9.16 6.36
CA MET A 38 0.19 7.80 6.82
C MET A 38 1.69 7.47 6.75
N ALA A 39 2.35 7.82 5.65
CA ALA A 39 3.78 7.60 5.48
C ALA A 39 4.61 8.37 6.54
N LYS A 40 4.27 9.64 6.80
CA LYS A 40 4.89 10.44 7.87
C LYS A 40 4.68 9.82 9.26
N GLU A 41 3.49 9.32 9.54
CA GLU A 41 3.15 8.62 10.78
C GLU A 41 3.98 7.34 10.97
N ALA A 42 4.10 6.53 9.93
CA ALA A 42 4.93 5.31 9.96
C ALA A 42 6.40 5.66 10.17
N ALA A 43 6.93 6.65 9.44
CA ALA A 43 8.30 7.13 9.58
C ALA A 43 8.60 7.66 11.00
N ARG A 44 7.64 8.35 11.64
CA ARG A 44 7.80 8.81 13.03
C ARG A 44 7.81 7.65 14.02
N LYS A 45 6.94 6.66 13.83
CA LYS A 45 6.82 5.49 14.70
C LYS A 45 8.00 4.52 14.57
N LYS A 46 8.71 4.53 13.44
CA LYS A 46 9.87 3.68 13.14
C LYS A 46 9.62 2.19 13.47
N PRO A 47 8.58 1.55 12.90
CA PRO A 47 8.36 0.13 13.12
C PRO A 47 9.46 -0.70 12.46
N ASP A 48 9.89 -1.79 13.11
CA ASP A 48 10.83 -2.75 12.53
C ASP A 48 10.20 -3.58 11.39
N THR A 49 8.86 -3.62 11.32
CA THR A 49 8.11 -4.42 10.33
C THR A 49 6.79 -3.74 9.99
N ILE A 50 6.47 -3.68 8.70
CA ILE A 50 5.16 -3.25 8.19
C ILE A 50 4.45 -4.48 7.60
N ILE A 51 3.25 -4.77 8.09
CA ILE A 51 2.39 -5.82 7.54
C ILE A 51 1.41 -5.16 6.57
N VAL A 52 1.43 -5.58 5.31
CA VAL A 52 0.52 -5.09 4.27
C VAL A 52 -0.55 -6.15 4.02
N ILE A 53 -1.82 -5.80 4.27
CA ILE A 53 -2.97 -6.65 3.97
C ILE A 53 -3.61 -6.12 2.70
N THR A 54 -3.63 -6.92 1.64
CA THR A 54 -4.08 -6.49 0.31
C THR A 54 -4.84 -7.60 -0.41
N PRO A 55 -5.88 -7.27 -1.19
CA PRO A 55 -6.57 -8.26 -2.04
C PRO A 55 -5.84 -8.56 -3.36
N HIS A 56 -4.65 -7.97 -3.59
CA HIS A 56 -3.93 -8.06 -4.86
C HIS A 56 -2.88 -9.19 -4.91
N GLY A 57 -2.82 -10.04 -3.88
CA GLY A 57 -1.97 -11.24 -3.85
C GLY A 57 -2.73 -12.49 -4.31
N THR A 58 -2.19 -13.67 -4.02
CA THR A 58 -2.91 -14.94 -4.22
C THR A 58 -4.14 -14.98 -3.32
N VAL A 59 -5.34 -15.05 -3.89
CA VAL A 59 -6.59 -15.11 -3.13
C VAL A 59 -7.18 -16.50 -3.20
N PHE A 60 -7.46 -17.09 -2.04
CA PHE A 60 -8.16 -18.38 -1.90
C PHE A 60 -9.55 -18.15 -1.32
N ARG A 61 -10.49 -19.06 -1.60
CA ARG A 61 -11.88 -18.96 -1.12
C ARG A 61 -12.00 -19.22 0.38
N ASP A 62 -11.14 -20.07 0.92
CA ASP A 62 -11.23 -20.66 2.26
C ASP A 62 -9.91 -20.55 3.05
N ALA A 63 -8.95 -19.76 2.55
CA ALA A 63 -7.67 -19.59 3.20
C ALA A 63 -7.11 -18.17 3.03
N HIS A 64 -6.31 -17.75 4.00
CA HIS A 64 -5.44 -16.59 3.85
C HIS A 64 -4.11 -17.02 3.24
N SER A 65 -3.59 -16.20 2.33
CA SER A 65 -2.24 -16.35 1.82
C SER A 65 -1.31 -15.39 2.56
N ILE A 66 -0.06 -15.83 2.74
CA ILE A 66 1.02 -14.98 3.22
C ILE A 66 2.15 -15.13 2.21
N VAL A 67 2.54 -14.01 1.61
CA VAL A 67 3.70 -13.98 0.73
C VAL A 67 4.94 -13.85 1.60
N MET A 68 5.79 -14.89 1.59
CA MET A 68 6.99 -15.01 2.43
C MET A 68 8.30 -14.87 1.63
N GLU A 69 8.21 -14.36 0.41
CA GLU A 69 9.39 -14.11 -0.43
C GLU A 69 10.31 -13.07 0.20
N LYS A 70 11.63 -13.30 0.11
CA LYS A 70 12.64 -12.37 0.64
C LYS A 70 12.57 -11.02 -0.09
N GLU A 71 12.32 -11.05 -1.39
CA GLU A 71 12.23 -9.89 -2.26
C GLU A 71 11.03 -10.05 -3.19
N LEU A 72 10.29 -8.96 -3.40
CA LEU A 72 9.16 -8.90 -4.32
C LEU A 72 9.42 -7.80 -5.34
N SER A 73 9.10 -8.07 -6.60
CA SER A 73 9.26 -7.12 -7.70
C SER A 73 8.01 -7.08 -8.57
N GLY A 74 7.85 -5.99 -9.32
CA GLY A 74 6.74 -5.74 -10.22
C GLY A 74 6.88 -4.36 -10.84
N ASP A 75 6.02 -4.07 -11.81
CA ASP A 75 5.98 -2.79 -12.51
C ASP A 75 4.51 -2.35 -12.74
N PHE A 76 4.33 -1.23 -13.42
CA PHE A 76 3.01 -0.68 -13.72
C PHE A 76 2.52 -1.02 -15.13
N THR A 77 3.16 -1.98 -15.83
CA THR A 77 2.82 -2.32 -17.23
C THR A 77 1.37 -2.76 -17.41
N SER A 78 0.77 -3.37 -16.38
CA SER A 78 -0.65 -3.78 -16.40
C SER A 78 -1.64 -2.60 -16.44
N PHE A 79 -1.18 -1.37 -16.22
CA PHE A 79 -2.01 -0.17 -16.24
C PHE A 79 -1.92 0.65 -17.54
N GLY A 80 -1.12 0.22 -18.53
CA GLY A 80 -0.96 0.88 -19.83
C GLY A 80 0.41 1.49 -20.03
#